data_AF-A0A538R0T0-F1
#
_entry.id   AF-A0A538R0T0-F1
#
_cell.length_a   1.000
_cell.length_b   1.000
_cell.length_c   1.000
_cell.angle_alpha   90.00
_cell.angle_beta   90.00
_cell.angle_gamma   90.00
#
_symmetry.space_group_name_H-M   'P 1'
#
loop_
_entity.id
_entity.type
_entity.pdbx_description
1 polymer ?
#
loop_
_entity_poly.entity_id
_entity_poly.type
_entity_poly.pdbx_seq_one_letter_code
_entity_poly.pdbx_strand_id
1 'polypeptide(L)'
;MRELTRVATAETEADWLAASRGLVANQVERLVAGHEPGDRPDDPTHPDLRPRVVRIELPPEVYALWRQARTVVATERGAEISDADFVETICRGAIAPGSGADGPAHQIAYTQCPDCRRATQNGAGREIDVAPEVFERASCDAKILGSLDTASPERATTTVTPRLREQVFARDHHCCTVPGCRSARNLEVHHIIEQSHGGSHGITNLSVICTGHHTAIHNGLLTMAGEAPYDIKFRWVYGPPLPAGLAPEAREAMLRQQVEEILAGRYPEPSPVPRARRPSWESESIEDEVPAPVPS
;
A
#
# COMPACT_ATOMS: atom_id res chain seq x y z
N MET A 1 -7.56 0.50 18.26
CA MET A 1 -7.86 1.75 17.52
C MET A 1 -7.43 1.67 16.07
N ARG A 2 -6.16 1.35 15.76
CA ARG A 2 -5.61 1.41 14.40
C ARG A 2 -6.27 0.49 13.35
N GLU A 3 -6.81 -0.65 13.76
CA GLU A 3 -7.58 -1.52 12.87
C GLU A 3 -8.95 -0.94 12.51
N LEU A 4 -9.58 -0.20 13.44
CA LEU A 4 -10.90 0.39 13.20
C LEU A 4 -10.83 1.48 12.13
N THR A 5 -9.76 2.27 12.13
CA THR A 5 -9.55 3.33 11.13
C THR A 5 -9.37 2.81 9.70
N ARG A 6 -9.18 1.50 9.49
CA ARG A 6 -9.18 0.89 8.15
C ARG A 6 -10.59 0.72 7.59
N VAL A 7 -11.59 0.49 8.44
CA VAL A 7 -12.95 0.11 8.02
C VAL A 7 -14.01 1.13 8.42
N ALA A 8 -13.75 1.90 9.47
CA ALA A 8 -14.65 2.91 9.99
C ALA A 8 -14.59 4.19 9.15
N THR A 9 -15.76 4.66 8.73
CA THR A 9 -15.95 5.98 8.12
C THR A 9 -16.66 6.90 9.11
N ALA A 10 -16.76 8.19 8.82
CA ALA A 10 -17.52 9.13 9.69
C ALA A 10 -18.98 8.68 9.94
N GLU A 11 -19.55 7.87 9.04
CA GLU A 11 -20.92 7.35 9.16
C GLU A 11 -21.00 6.05 9.97
N THR A 12 -19.93 5.25 10.02
CA THR A 12 -19.88 3.96 10.74
C THR A 12 -19.00 3.97 11.99
N GLU A 13 -18.28 5.06 12.25
CA GLU A 13 -17.32 5.19 13.35
C GLU A 13 -17.96 4.92 14.72
N ALA A 14 -19.16 5.44 14.96
CA ALA A 14 -19.86 5.23 16.23
C ALA A 14 -20.15 3.75 16.49
N ASP A 15 -20.53 3.00 15.47
CA ASP A 15 -20.85 1.57 15.55
C ASP A 15 -19.57 0.76 15.81
N TRP A 16 -18.47 1.09 15.13
CA TRP A 16 -17.16 0.46 15.35
C TRP A 16 -16.57 0.75 16.73
N LEU A 17 -16.70 1.97 17.24
CA LEU A 17 -16.27 2.34 18.60
C LEU A 17 -17.12 1.65 19.67
N ALA A 18 -18.41 1.43 19.41
CA ALA A 18 -19.28 0.67 20.29
C ALA A 18 -18.90 -0.82 20.31
N ALA A 19 -18.75 -1.44 19.14
CA ALA A 19 -18.45 -2.87 18.99
C ALA A 19 -17.04 -3.25 19.49
N SER A 20 -16.08 -2.33 19.42
CA SER A 20 -14.70 -2.56 19.90
C SER A 20 -14.49 -2.26 21.38
N ARG A 21 -15.51 -1.73 22.08
CA ARG A 21 -15.39 -1.34 23.49
C ARG A 21 -15.11 -2.57 24.36
N GLY A 22 -13.97 -2.56 25.05
CA GLY A 22 -13.56 -3.64 25.95
C GLY A 22 -12.89 -4.84 25.26
N LEU A 23 -12.69 -4.79 23.94
CA LEU A 23 -11.92 -5.79 23.22
C LEU A 23 -10.42 -5.53 23.32
N VAL A 24 -9.63 -6.60 23.39
CA VAL A 24 -8.16 -6.53 23.28
C VAL A 24 -7.72 -6.49 21.81
N ALA A 25 -6.48 -6.07 21.55
CA ALA A 25 -6.01 -5.77 20.18
C ALA A 25 -6.25 -6.89 19.16
N ASN A 26 -5.94 -8.14 19.49
CA ASN A 26 -6.18 -9.29 18.61
C ASN A 26 -7.68 -9.58 18.36
N GLN A 27 -8.55 -9.24 19.30
CA GLN A 27 -10.00 -9.36 19.13
C GLN A 27 -10.52 -8.25 18.21
N VAL A 28 -9.97 -7.04 18.32
CA VAL A 28 -10.27 -5.94 17.40
C VAL A 28 -9.76 -6.27 15.99
N GLU A 29 -8.55 -6.81 15.84
CA GLU A 29 -8.04 -7.30 14.55
C GLU A 29 -8.97 -8.34 13.93
N ARG A 30 -9.42 -9.33 14.72
CA ARG A 30 -10.36 -10.35 14.25
C ARG A 30 -11.74 -9.78 13.91
N LEU A 31 -12.20 -8.78 14.65
CA LEU A 31 -13.48 -8.12 14.41
C LEU A 31 -13.44 -7.33 13.09
N VAL A 32 -12.33 -6.66 12.80
CA VAL A 32 -12.14 -5.91 11.56
C VAL A 32 -11.79 -6.82 10.37
N ALA A 33 -11.24 -8.02 10.62
CA ALA A 33 -10.73 -8.91 9.59
C ALA A 33 -11.81 -9.37 8.60
N GLY A 34 -11.72 -8.85 7.38
CA GLY A 34 -12.65 -9.13 6.28
C GLY A 34 -13.70 -8.05 6.05
N HIS A 35 -13.64 -6.93 6.75
CA HIS A 35 -14.49 -5.76 6.47
C HIS A 35 -13.77 -4.74 5.59
N GLU A 36 -14.54 -4.00 4.80
CA GLU A 36 -14.12 -2.92 3.91
C GLU A 36 -14.42 -1.53 4.54
N PRO A 37 -13.79 -0.44 4.05
CA PRO A 37 -14.15 0.92 4.43
C PRO A 37 -15.63 1.22 4.18
N GLY A 38 -16.38 1.51 5.24
CA GLY A 38 -17.81 1.82 5.17
C GLY A 38 -18.72 0.69 5.69
N ASP A 39 -18.18 -0.50 5.91
CA ASP A 39 -18.90 -1.59 6.56
C ASP A 39 -19.26 -1.23 8.01
N ARG A 40 -20.31 -1.86 8.52
CA ARG A 40 -20.67 -1.94 9.92
C ARG A 40 -20.06 -3.21 10.55
N PRO A 41 -19.87 -3.25 11.88
CA PRO A 41 -19.31 -4.43 12.57
C PRO A 41 -20.09 -5.73 12.35
N ASP A 42 -21.38 -5.63 12.03
CA ASP A 42 -22.28 -6.78 11.83
C ASP A 42 -22.40 -7.19 10.36
N ASP A 43 -21.77 -6.46 9.43
CA ASP A 43 -21.81 -6.76 8.01
C ASP A 43 -21.04 -8.05 7.68
N PRO A 44 -21.43 -8.79 6.64
CA PRO A 44 -20.79 -10.05 6.30
C PRO A 44 -19.31 -9.86 5.92
N THR A 45 -18.41 -10.52 6.65
CA THR A 45 -16.97 -10.44 6.39
C THR A 45 -16.56 -11.18 5.11
N HIS A 46 -15.68 -10.58 4.32
CA HIS A 46 -14.97 -11.22 3.21
C HIS A 46 -13.86 -12.15 3.73
N PRO A 47 -14.01 -13.49 3.64
CA PRO A 47 -13.07 -14.43 4.20
C PRO A 47 -11.69 -14.41 3.51
N ASP A 48 -11.62 -13.88 2.28
CA ASP A 48 -10.40 -13.86 1.48
C ASP A 48 -9.47 -12.68 1.75
N LEU A 49 -9.97 -11.61 2.38
CA LEU A 49 -9.16 -10.49 2.89
C LEU A 49 -8.42 -10.82 4.20
N ARG A 50 -8.67 -12.00 4.79
CA ARG A 50 -8.04 -12.41 6.05
C ARG A 50 -6.59 -12.86 5.81
N PRO A 51 -5.63 -12.41 6.64
CA PRO A 51 -4.25 -12.91 6.58
C PRO A 51 -4.19 -14.44 6.64
N ARG A 52 -3.36 -15.04 5.78
CA ARG A 52 -3.15 -16.50 5.75
C ARG A 52 -1.96 -16.88 6.61
N VAL A 53 -2.14 -17.90 7.45
CA VAL A 53 -1.05 -18.44 8.28
C VAL A 53 -0.26 -19.46 7.46
N VAL A 54 1.03 -19.17 7.23
CA VAL A 54 1.98 -20.10 6.62
C VAL A 54 2.92 -20.62 7.71
N ARG A 55 2.90 -21.93 7.96
CA ARG A 55 3.80 -22.57 8.95
C ARG A 55 4.96 -23.23 8.21
N ILE A 56 6.18 -22.81 8.54
CA ILE A 56 7.41 -23.28 7.90
C ILE A 56 8.33 -23.87 8.98
N GLU A 57 8.70 -25.14 8.81
CA GLU A 57 9.72 -25.78 9.65
C GLU A 57 11.05 -25.78 8.88
N LEU A 58 12.06 -25.09 9.43
CA LEU A 58 13.36 -24.90 8.79
C LEU A 58 14.44 -25.70 9.54
N PRO A 59 15.25 -26.51 8.84
CA PRO A 59 16.47 -27.08 9.40
C PRO A 59 17.42 -25.98 9.94
N PRO A 60 18.26 -26.26 10.94
CA PRO A 60 19.11 -25.25 11.58
C PRO A 60 19.95 -24.42 10.60
N GLU A 61 20.53 -25.06 9.58
CA GLU A 61 21.33 -24.41 8.54
C GLU A 61 20.51 -23.46 7.65
N VAL A 62 19.26 -23.80 7.36
CA VAL A 62 18.34 -22.93 6.58
C VAL A 62 17.82 -21.80 7.45
N TYR A 63 17.56 -22.05 8.75
CA TYR A 63 17.18 -21.02 9.70
C TYR A 63 18.31 -19.98 9.91
N ALA A 64 19.57 -20.41 9.86
CA ALA A 64 20.71 -19.49 9.89
C ALA A 64 20.71 -18.55 8.67
N LEU A 65 20.48 -19.08 7.46
CA LEU A 65 20.34 -18.28 6.23
C LEU A 65 19.14 -17.32 6.30
N TRP A 66 18.00 -17.79 6.83
CA TRP A 66 16.81 -16.96 7.06
C TRP A 66 17.13 -15.74 7.92
N ARG A 67 17.84 -15.93 9.05
CA ARG A 67 18.25 -14.84 9.92
C ARG A 67 19.21 -13.88 9.24
N GLN A 68 20.19 -14.39 8.49
CA GLN A 68 21.16 -13.56 7.75
C GLN A 68 20.47 -12.70 6.68
N ALA A 69 19.60 -13.31 5.87
CA ALA A 69 18.84 -12.60 4.84
C ALA A 69 17.96 -11.50 5.45
N ARG A 70 17.32 -11.75 6.60
CA ARG A 70 16.54 -10.74 7.31
C ARG A 70 17.40 -9.56 7.75
N THR A 71 18.60 -9.82 8.31
CA THR A 71 19.54 -8.77 8.70
C THR A 71 19.97 -7.91 7.52
N VAL A 72 20.23 -8.52 6.36
CA VAL A 72 20.58 -7.78 5.13
C VAL A 72 19.47 -6.81 4.75
N VAL A 73 18.23 -7.29 4.63
CA VAL A 73 17.08 -6.46 4.24
C VAL A 73 16.81 -5.35 5.26
N ALA A 74 16.87 -5.66 6.56
CA ALA A 74 16.70 -4.67 7.62
C ALA A 74 17.78 -3.58 7.58
N THR A 75 19.04 -3.97 7.36
CA THR A 75 20.17 -3.03 7.27
C THR A 75 20.05 -2.13 6.05
N GLU A 76 19.64 -2.66 4.89
CA GLU A 76 19.39 -1.87 3.69
C GLU A 76 18.27 -0.83 3.88
N ARG A 77 17.25 -1.15 4.68
CA ARG A 77 16.16 -0.22 5.02
C ARG A 77 16.49 0.72 6.18
N GLY A 78 17.57 0.45 6.93
CA GLY A 78 17.94 1.20 8.13
C GLY A 78 17.06 0.91 9.35
N ALA A 79 16.14 -0.06 9.27
CA ALA A 79 15.14 -0.32 10.28
C ALA A 79 14.75 -1.81 10.36
N GLU A 80 14.22 -2.23 11.51
CA GLU A 80 13.61 -3.55 11.66
C GLU A 80 12.47 -3.75 10.64
N ILE A 81 12.35 -4.99 10.16
CA ILE A 81 11.33 -5.40 9.18
C ILE A 81 10.40 -6.44 9.79
N SER A 82 9.12 -6.37 9.41
CA SER A 82 8.15 -7.41 9.77
C SER A 82 8.41 -8.70 8.99
N ASP A 83 7.84 -9.81 9.46
CA ASP A 83 7.94 -11.10 8.76
C ASP A 83 7.22 -11.03 7.40
N ALA A 84 6.09 -10.33 7.33
CA ALA A 84 5.36 -10.12 6.09
C ALA A 84 6.19 -9.33 5.07
N ASP A 85 6.83 -8.22 5.49
CA ASP A 85 7.70 -7.42 4.61
C ASP A 85 8.93 -8.20 4.12
N PHE A 86 9.48 -9.04 5.01
CA PHE A 86 10.63 -9.87 4.68
C PHE A 86 10.25 -10.95 3.66
N VAL A 87 9.15 -11.66 3.90
CA VAL A 87 8.61 -12.66 2.98
C VAL A 87 8.22 -12.01 1.66
N GLU A 88 7.54 -10.85 1.65
CA GLU A 88 7.22 -10.13 0.42
C GLU A 88 8.50 -9.78 -0.35
N THR A 89 9.55 -9.32 0.34
CA THR A 89 10.84 -9.01 -0.28
C THR A 89 11.47 -10.23 -0.94
N ILE A 90 11.45 -11.39 -0.28
CA ILE A 90 11.97 -12.65 -0.83
C ILE A 90 11.10 -13.14 -1.98
N CYS A 91 9.78 -13.19 -1.81
CA CYS A 91 8.84 -13.63 -2.83
C CYS A 91 8.97 -12.76 -4.08
N ARG A 92 9.02 -11.43 -3.93
CA ARG A 92 9.29 -10.54 -5.05
C ARG A 92 10.65 -10.80 -5.68
N GLY A 93 11.69 -11.06 -4.90
CA GLY A 93 13.00 -11.42 -5.42
C GLY A 93 13.06 -12.77 -6.14
N ALA A 94 12.28 -13.76 -5.72
CA ALA A 94 12.17 -15.08 -6.35
C ALA A 94 11.24 -15.07 -7.56
N ILE A 95 10.20 -14.23 -7.52
CA ILE A 95 9.33 -13.91 -8.64
C ILE A 95 10.04 -12.95 -9.60
N ALA A 96 11.08 -12.21 -9.19
CA ALA A 96 11.87 -11.35 -10.06
C ALA A 96 12.99 -12.15 -10.74
N PRO A 97 13.04 -12.23 -12.07
CA PRO A 97 14.12 -12.93 -12.74
C PRO A 97 15.42 -12.14 -12.68
N GLY A 98 16.54 -12.86 -12.68
CA GLY A 98 17.84 -12.29 -12.95
C GLY A 98 17.82 -11.46 -14.24
N SER A 99 18.63 -10.40 -14.25
CA SER A 99 18.80 -9.45 -15.35
C SER A 99 18.94 -10.14 -16.72
N GLY A 100 17.84 -10.24 -17.45
CA GLY A 100 17.77 -10.74 -18.83
C GLY A 100 16.94 -9.79 -19.66
N ALA A 101 17.53 -9.29 -20.75
CA ALA A 101 16.95 -8.29 -21.62
C ALA A 101 15.90 -8.91 -22.55
N ASP A 102 14.62 -8.78 -22.20
CA ASP A 102 13.47 -8.56 -23.11
C ASP A 102 12.16 -8.66 -22.30
N GLY A 103 11.76 -7.54 -21.69
CA GLY A 103 10.51 -7.41 -20.91
C GLY A 103 10.66 -7.67 -19.38
N PRO A 104 9.83 -7.02 -18.53
CA PRO A 104 9.88 -7.25 -17.09
C PRO A 104 9.41 -8.67 -16.79
N ALA A 105 10.29 -9.46 -16.20
CA ALA A 105 10.25 -10.89 -16.38
C ALA A 105 9.25 -11.63 -15.47
N HIS A 106 8.52 -10.94 -14.56
CA HIS A 106 7.17 -11.30 -14.11
C HIS A 106 6.39 -10.03 -13.67
N GLN A 107 5.08 -10.00 -13.96
CA GLN A 107 4.15 -8.95 -13.53
C GLN A 107 3.13 -9.56 -12.55
N ILE A 108 2.87 -8.90 -11.43
CA ILE A 108 1.74 -9.28 -10.56
C ILE A 108 0.48 -8.72 -11.22
N ALA A 109 -0.41 -9.61 -11.63
CA ALA A 109 -1.68 -9.24 -12.24
C ALA A 109 -2.75 -9.04 -11.15
N TYR A 110 -3.41 -7.90 -11.23
CA TYR A 110 -4.60 -7.59 -10.44
C TYR A 110 -5.78 -7.37 -11.38
N THR A 111 -6.96 -7.81 -10.95
CA THR A 111 -8.24 -7.59 -11.64
C THR A 111 -9.15 -6.80 -10.71
N GLN A 112 -9.83 -5.77 -11.21
CA GLN A 112 -10.85 -5.04 -10.46
C GLN A 112 -12.19 -5.13 -11.17
N CYS A 113 -13.24 -5.50 -10.44
CA CYS A 113 -14.61 -5.46 -10.95
C CYS A 113 -15.07 -4.00 -11.15
N PRO A 114 -15.60 -3.62 -12.32
CA PRO A 114 -16.05 -2.25 -12.56
C PRO A 114 -17.26 -1.85 -11.70
N ASP A 115 -18.11 -2.82 -11.32
CA ASP A 115 -19.35 -2.55 -10.59
C ASP A 115 -19.12 -2.42 -9.08
N CYS A 116 -18.53 -3.45 -8.46
CA CYS A 116 -18.35 -3.48 -7.00
C CYS A 116 -16.96 -3.03 -6.55
N ARG A 117 -16.04 -2.72 -7.48
CA ARG A 117 -14.64 -2.32 -7.21
C ARG A 117 -13.79 -3.32 -6.43
N ARG A 118 -14.28 -4.53 -6.18
CA ARG A 118 -13.49 -5.61 -5.59
C ARG A 118 -12.27 -5.90 -6.46
N ALA A 119 -11.11 -5.98 -5.82
CA ALA A 119 -9.86 -6.30 -6.48
C ALA A 119 -9.38 -7.70 -6.08
N THR A 120 -8.86 -8.45 -7.05
CA THR A 120 -8.24 -9.76 -6.84
C THR A 120 -6.83 -9.78 -7.42
N GLN A 121 -5.94 -10.56 -6.81
CA GLN A 121 -4.62 -10.87 -7.33
C GLN A 121 -4.57 -12.33 -7.78
N ASN A 122 -3.95 -12.60 -8.94
CA ASN A 122 -3.68 -13.97 -9.35
C ASN A 122 -2.48 -14.55 -8.57
N GLY A 123 -2.72 -15.59 -7.77
CA GLY A 123 -1.72 -16.38 -7.07
C GLY A 123 -1.68 -17.81 -7.61
N ALA A 124 -0.82 -18.05 -8.62
CA ALA A 124 -0.61 -19.36 -9.23
C ALA A 124 -1.92 -20.04 -9.71
N GLY A 125 -2.76 -19.30 -10.44
CA GLY A 125 -4.01 -19.81 -11.01
C GLY A 125 -5.21 -19.73 -10.07
N ARG A 126 -5.08 -19.10 -8.90
CA ARG A 126 -6.18 -18.77 -7.99
C ARG A 126 -6.33 -17.27 -7.87
N GLU A 127 -7.57 -16.79 -7.89
CA GLU A 127 -7.87 -15.41 -7.54
C GLU A 127 -7.95 -15.27 -6.02
N ILE A 128 -7.25 -14.27 -5.49
CA ILE A 128 -7.19 -13.96 -4.06
C ILE A 128 -7.67 -12.53 -3.89
N ASP A 129 -8.72 -12.30 -3.10
CA ASP A 129 -9.17 -10.95 -2.80
C ASP A 129 -8.04 -10.14 -2.17
N VAL A 130 -7.87 -8.90 -2.63
CA VAL A 130 -6.90 -7.96 -2.08
C VAL A 130 -7.60 -6.73 -1.54
N ALA A 131 -7.05 -6.21 -0.45
CA ALA A 131 -7.58 -4.99 0.17
C ALA A 131 -7.42 -3.79 -0.78
N PRO A 132 -8.31 -2.78 -0.71
CA PRO A 132 -8.24 -1.60 -1.58
C PRO A 132 -6.88 -0.91 -1.57
N GLU A 133 -6.23 -0.79 -0.41
CA GLU A 133 -4.94 -0.12 -0.25
C GLU A 133 -3.81 -0.87 -0.98
N VAL A 134 -3.92 -2.20 -1.10
CA VAL A 134 -2.98 -3.02 -1.87
C VAL A 134 -3.15 -2.77 -3.37
N PHE A 135 -4.39 -2.63 -3.84
CA PHE A 135 -4.70 -2.35 -5.24
C PHE A 135 -4.33 -0.91 -5.63
N GLU A 136 -4.59 0.08 -4.77
CA GLU A 136 -4.15 1.47 -4.94
C GLU A 136 -2.63 1.57 -5.06
N ARG A 137 -1.90 0.89 -4.17
CA ARG A 137 -0.44 0.78 -4.25
C ARG A 137 0.03 0.17 -5.56
N ALA A 138 -0.61 -0.91 -6.00
CA ALA A 138 -0.28 -1.53 -7.28
C ALA A 138 -0.52 -0.57 -8.46
N SER A 139 -1.52 0.31 -8.34
CA SER A 139 -1.92 1.26 -9.37
C SER A 139 -0.95 2.44 -9.56
N CYS A 140 -0.08 2.74 -8.59
CA CYS A 140 0.93 3.80 -8.65
C CYS A 140 1.91 3.65 -9.83
N ASP A 141 2.23 2.42 -10.20
CA ASP A 141 3.25 2.10 -11.20
C ASP A 141 2.82 0.94 -12.12
N ALA A 142 1.53 0.97 -12.49
CA ALA A 142 0.86 -0.13 -13.21
C ALA A 142 0.95 -0.01 -14.74
N LYS A 143 0.84 -1.18 -15.38
CA LYS A 143 0.42 -1.33 -16.76
C LYS A 143 -1.06 -1.75 -16.75
N ILE A 144 -1.91 -0.98 -17.40
CA ILE A 144 -3.36 -1.17 -17.44
C ILE A 144 -3.70 -1.85 -18.76
N LEU A 145 -4.34 -3.02 -18.71
CA LEU A 145 -4.68 -3.82 -19.89
C LEU A 145 -6.06 -3.52 -20.48
N GLY A 146 -6.91 -2.78 -19.76
CA GLY A 146 -8.31 -2.58 -20.13
C GLY A 146 -9.19 -3.73 -19.68
N SER A 147 -10.43 -3.78 -20.17
CA SER A 147 -11.39 -4.83 -19.79
C SER A 147 -11.06 -6.17 -20.44
N LEU A 148 -11.07 -7.23 -19.62
CA LEU A 148 -10.88 -8.61 -20.07
C LEU A 148 -12.14 -9.23 -20.69
N ASP A 149 -13.30 -8.60 -20.50
CA ASP A 149 -14.61 -9.08 -20.99
C ASP A 149 -14.94 -8.56 -22.40
N THR A 150 -13.98 -7.91 -23.06
CA THR A 150 -14.14 -7.35 -24.40
C THR A 150 -13.78 -8.38 -25.48
N ALA A 151 -14.53 -8.37 -26.58
CA ALA A 151 -14.28 -9.29 -27.71
C ALA A 151 -12.96 -8.97 -28.45
N SER A 152 -12.47 -7.74 -28.34
CA SER A 152 -11.22 -7.28 -28.93
C SER A 152 -10.37 -6.60 -27.86
N PRO A 153 -9.08 -6.96 -27.74
CA PRO A 153 -8.22 -6.41 -26.70
C PRO A 153 -8.06 -4.90 -26.85
N GLU A 154 -8.19 -4.20 -25.72
CA GLU A 154 -7.92 -2.77 -25.65
C GLU A 154 -6.42 -2.48 -25.72
N ARG A 155 -6.08 -1.23 -26.06
CA ARG A 155 -4.69 -0.79 -26.04
C ARG A 155 -4.24 -0.65 -24.59
N ALA A 156 -3.24 -1.44 -24.21
CA ALA A 156 -2.63 -1.30 -22.90
C ALA A 156 -2.02 0.11 -22.71
N THR A 157 -2.32 0.72 -21.57
CA THR A 157 -1.76 1.99 -21.12
C THR A 157 -0.88 1.75 -19.89
N THR A 158 -0.18 2.78 -19.42
CA THR A 158 0.58 2.71 -18.17
C THR A 158 0.30 3.94 -17.32
N THR A 159 0.25 3.77 -16.00
CA THR A 159 0.10 4.87 -15.05
C THR A 159 1.23 5.88 -15.20
N VAL A 160 2.46 5.38 -15.24
CA VAL A 160 3.66 6.17 -15.52
C VAL A 160 4.20 5.68 -16.85
N THR A 161 4.40 6.59 -17.81
CA THR A 161 4.95 6.18 -19.12
C THR A 161 6.36 5.59 -18.94
N PRO A 162 6.78 4.60 -19.75
CA PRO A 162 8.09 3.98 -19.60
C PRO A 162 9.25 4.98 -19.60
N ARG A 163 9.18 5.99 -20.50
CA ARG A 163 10.15 7.08 -20.57
C ARG A 163 10.20 7.90 -19.28
N LEU A 164 9.03 8.27 -18.75
CA LEU A 164 8.97 9.05 -17.52
C LEU A 164 9.46 8.24 -16.31
N ARG A 165 9.10 6.95 -16.25
CA ARG A 165 9.60 6.03 -15.23
C ARG A 165 11.13 5.96 -15.27
N GLU A 166 11.72 5.78 -16.44
CA GLU A 166 13.18 5.78 -16.61
C GLU A 166 13.83 7.09 -16.14
N GLN A 167 13.23 8.24 -16.48
CA GLN A 167 13.71 9.55 -16.03
C GLN A 167 13.66 9.70 -14.50
N VAL A 168 12.58 9.26 -13.87
CA VAL A 168 12.42 9.28 -12.40
C VAL A 168 13.45 8.35 -11.74
N PHE A 169 13.66 7.15 -12.28
CA PHE A 169 14.67 6.21 -11.79
C PHE A 169 16.10 6.75 -11.90
N ALA A 170 16.45 7.35 -13.04
CA ALA A 170 17.76 7.96 -13.23
C ALA A 170 17.99 9.15 -12.29
N ARG A 171 16.98 10.02 -12.13
CA ARG A 171 17.00 11.17 -11.22
C ARG A 171 17.17 10.74 -9.76
N ASP A 172 16.49 9.67 -9.35
CA ASP A 172 16.52 9.15 -7.99
C ASP A 172 17.64 8.10 -7.79
N HIS A 173 18.60 8.05 -8.72
CA HIS A 173 19.81 7.22 -8.65
C HIS A 173 19.54 5.72 -8.44
N HIS A 174 18.42 5.22 -8.96
CA HIS A 174 17.99 3.83 -8.79
C HIS A 174 18.00 3.38 -7.32
N CYS A 175 17.63 4.28 -6.41
CA CYS A 175 17.59 4.04 -4.97
C CYS A 175 16.31 4.63 -4.37
N CYS A 176 15.87 4.08 -3.24
CA CYS A 176 14.77 4.65 -2.46
C CYS A 176 15.14 6.04 -1.94
N THR A 177 14.24 7.01 -2.11
CA THR A 177 14.47 8.41 -1.70
C THR A 177 14.11 8.72 -0.25
N VAL A 178 13.52 7.77 0.48
CA VAL A 178 13.21 7.95 1.91
C VAL A 178 14.52 8.12 2.70
N PRO A 179 14.67 9.19 3.50
CA PRO A 179 15.89 9.45 4.25
C PRO A 179 16.31 8.27 5.13
N GLY A 180 17.59 7.89 5.02
CA GLY A 180 18.17 6.77 5.77
C GLY A 180 17.96 5.38 5.13
N CYS A 181 17.10 5.28 4.11
CA CYS A 181 16.96 4.06 3.32
C CYS A 181 18.08 3.99 2.27
N ARG A 182 18.66 2.79 2.09
CA ARG A 182 19.67 2.51 1.06
C ARG A 182 19.24 1.40 0.11
N SER A 183 17.95 1.04 0.13
CA SER A 183 17.41 -0.01 -0.73
C SER A 183 17.54 0.39 -2.21
N ALA A 184 18.19 -0.47 -2.99
CA ALA A 184 18.29 -0.39 -4.45
C ALA A 184 17.55 -1.59 -5.12
N ARG A 185 16.64 -2.21 -4.38
CA ARG A 185 15.91 -3.43 -4.75
C ARG A 185 14.42 -3.22 -4.51
N ASN A 186 13.59 -3.91 -5.28
CA ASN A 186 12.13 -3.83 -5.19
C ASN A 186 11.65 -2.37 -5.20
N LEU A 187 12.09 -1.64 -6.22
CA LEU A 187 11.83 -0.21 -6.38
C LEU A 187 10.60 0.01 -7.26
N GLU A 188 9.75 0.93 -6.85
CA GLU A 188 8.48 1.27 -7.47
C GLU A 188 8.38 2.82 -7.54
N VAL A 189 7.71 3.33 -8.57
CA VAL A 189 7.37 4.76 -8.63
C VAL A 189 6.14 5.02 -7.77
N HIS A 190 6.19 6.07 -6.98
CA HIS A 190 5.07 6.54 -6.18
C HIS A 190 4.79 8.02 -6.46
N HIS A 191 3.52 8.40 -6.41
CA HIS A 191 3.09 9.78 -6.53
C HIS A 191 3.18 10.50 -5.18
N ILE A 192 3.83 11.66 -5.11
CA ILE A 192 3.95 12.44 -3.86
C ILE A 192 2.56 12.88 -3.38
N ILE A 193 1.78 13.45 -4.29
CA ILE A 193 0.34 13.63 -4.16
C ILE A 193 -0.30 12.43 -4.84
N GLU A 194 -1.02 11.61 -4.08
CA GLU A 194 -1.63 10.38 -4.59
C GLU A 194 -2.59 10.65 -5.76
N GLN A 195 -2.72 9.66 -6.64
CA GLN A 195 -3.65 9.73 -7.78
C GLN A 195 -5.10 9.87 -7.32
N SER A 196 -5.48 9.17 -6.26
CA SER A 196 -6.79 9.25 -5.59
C SER A 196 -7.13 10.67 -5.12
N HIS A 197 -6.11 11.50 -4.84
CA HIS A 197 -6.24 12.90 -4.48
C HIS A 197 -6.02 13.87 -5.65
N GLY A 198 -5.99 13.37 -6.89
CA GLY A 198 -5.82 14.18 -8.10
C GLY A 198 -4.37 14.56 -8.41
N GLY A 199 -3.40 13.84 -7.86
CA GLY A 199 -1.99 14.03 -8.18
C GLY A 199 -1.67 13.81 -9.65
N SER A 200 -0.80 14.66 -10.20
CA SER A 200 -0.40 14.56 -11.61
C SER A 200 0.61 13.43 -11.85
N HIS A 201 0.70 12.95 -13.09
CA HIS A 201 1.81 12.10 -13.54
C HIS A 201 3.02 12.94 -13.97
N GLY A 202 3.18 14.17 -13.47
CA GLY A 202 4.33 15.00 -13.76
C GLY A 202 5.57 14.49 -13.04
N ILE A 203 6.76 14.65 -13.64
CA ILE A 203 8.03 14.20 -13.04
C ILE A 203 8.23 14.76 -11.61
N THR A 204 7.75 15.98 -11.34
CA THR A 204 7.87 16.63 -10.04
C THR A 204 6.93 16.06 -8.97
N ASN A 205 5.90 15.31 -9.37
CA ASN A 205 5.00 14.60 -8.45
C ASN A 205 5.37 13.12 -8.29
N LEU A 206 6.47 12.64 -8.86
CA LEU A 206 6.86 11.22 -8.80
C LEU A 206 8.17 11.06 -8.04
N SER A 207 8.34 9.95 -7.32
CA SER A 207 9.62 9.54 -6.73
C SER A 207 9.76 8.02 -6.66
N VAL A 208 11.00 7.54 -6.62
CA VAL A 208 11.34 6.14 -6.42
C VAL A 208 11.39 5.80 -4.94
N ILE A 209 10.61 4.79 -4.55
CA ILE A 209 10.63 4.23 -3.20
C ILE A 209 10.71 2.70 -3.25
N CYS A 210 11.19 2.07 -2.19
CA CYS A 210 11.16 0.60 -2.09
C CYS A 210 9.76 0.13 -1.67
N THR A 211 9.41 -1.11 -2.03
CA THR A 211 8.10 -1.72 -1.68
C THR A 211 7.76 -1.55 -0.20
N GLY A 212 8.73 -1.67 0.71
CA GLY A 212 8.49 -1.49 2.15
C GLY A 212 8.00 -0.09 2.52
N HIS A 213 8.63 0.96 1.98
CA HIS A 213 8.18 2.33 2.22
C HIS A 213 6.90 2.66 1.43
N HIS A 214 6.70 2.06 0.27
CA HIS A 214 5.46 2.18 -0.49
C HIS A 214 4.28 1.62 0.29
N THR A 215 4.43 0.41 0.85
CA THR A 215 3.46 -0.21 1.75
C THR A 215 3.24 0.64 3.01
N ALA A 216 4.30 1.22 3.59
CA ALA A 216 4.16 2.12 4.74
C ALA A 216 3.34 3.38 4.41
N ILE A 217 3.44 3.92 3.19
CA ILE A 217 2.65 5.07 2.76
C ILE A 217 1.18 4.70 2.65
N HIS A 218 0.85 3.66 1.87
CA HIS A 218 -0.54 3.22 1.69
C HIS A 218 -1.19 2.70 2.99
N ASN A 219 -0.40 2.20 3.94
CA ASN A 219 -0.90 1.80 5.27
C ASN A 219 -1.01 2.98 6.26
N GLY A 220 -0.79 4.22 5.83
CA GLY A 220 -0.84 5.42 6.67
C GLY A 220 0.21 5.44 7.79
N LEU A 221 1.32 4.73 7.63
CA LEU A 221 2.43 4.70 8.59
C LEU A 221 3.47 5.78 8.31
N LEU A 222 3.66 6.09 7.03
CA LEU A 222 4.59 7.07 6.52
C LEU A 222 3.83 8.06 5.64
N THR A 223 3.96 9.34 5.88
CA THR A 223 3.38 10.37 4.99
C THR A 223 4.47 10.94 4.10
N MET A 224 4.12 11.21 2.85
CA MET A 224 4.97 11.84 1.84
C MET A 224 4.28 13.14 1.39
N ALA A 225 5.02 14.24 1.29
CA ALA A 225 4.48 15.53 0.85
C ALA A 225 5.54 16.40 0.19
N GLY A 226 5.12 17.36 -0.64
CA GLY A 226 5.98 18.36 -1.27
C GLY A 226 6.20 18.10 -2.76
N GLU A 227 7.40 18.39 -3.26
CA GLU A 227 7.70 18.33 -4.70
C GLU A 227 9.11 17.76 -4.96
N ALA A 228 9.20 16.83 -5.91
CA ALA A 228 10.46 16.25 -6.35
C ALA A 228 11.26 17.26 -7.20
N PRO A 229 12.61 17.17 -7.20
CA PRO A 229 13.40 16.16 -6.49
C PRO A 229 13.83 16.52 -5.07
N TYR A 230 13.79 17.80 -4.68
CA TYR A 230 14.50 18.27 -3.49
C TYR A 230 13.63 18.72 -2.32
N ASP A 231 12.32 18.95 -2.52
CA ASP A 231 11.40 19.38 -1.45
C ASP A 231 10.41 18.27 -1.08
N ILE A 232 10.89 17.02 -1.05
CA ILE A 232 10.10 15.88 -0.59
C ILE A 232 10.30 15.70 0.91
N LYS A 233 9.19 15.69 1.65
CA LYS A 233 9.17 15.53 3.10
C LYS A 233 8.52 14.20 3.46
N PHE A 234 9.25 13.41 4.24
CA PHE A 234 8.78 12.16 4.80
C PHE A 234 8.57 12.30 6.30
N ARG A 235 7.48 11.73 6.82
CA ARG A 235 7.19 11.76 8.26
C ARG A 235 6.50 10.48 8.69
N TRP A 236 7.03 9.84 9.72
CA TRP A 236 6.38 8.69 10.35
C TRP A 236 5.27 9.14 11.29
N VAL A 237 4.12 8.48 11.21
CA VAL A 237 2.93 8.84 12.00
C VAL A 237 3.10 8.50 13.49
N TYR A 238 3.71 7.37 13.80
CA TYR A 238 3.88 6.88 15.19
C TYR A 238 5.34 6.82 15.63
N GLY A 239 6.17 7.69 15.05
CA GLY A 239 7.63 7.64 15.19
C GLY A 239 8.28 6.67 14.20
N PRO A 240 9.58 6.83 13.91
CA PRO A 240 10.29 5.98 12.98
C PRO A 240 10.33 4.52 13.48
N PRO A 241 10.37 3.54 12.56
CA PRO A 241 10.58 2.16 12.94
C PRO A 241 11.91 2.01 13.66
N LEU A 242 11.99 0.99 14.53
CA LEU A 242 13.20 0.73 15.30
C LEU A 242 14.41 0.54 14.37
N PRO A 243 15.55 1.19 14.64
CA PRO A 243 16.77 0.97 13.89
C PRO A 243 17.17 -0.51 13.83
N ALA A 244 17.67 -0.95 12.68
CA ALA A 244 18.20 -2.29 12.54
C ALA A 244 19.47 -2.48 13.40
N GLY A 245 19.61 -3.64 14.05
CA GLY A 245 20.84 -4.02 14.74
C GLY A 245 21.00 -3.49 16.17
N LEU A 246 19.93 -3.01 16.80
CA LEU A 246 19.94 -2.63 18.22
C LEU A 246 20.23 -3.83 19.14
N ALA A 247 20.98 -3.58 20.22
CA ALA A 247 21.09 -4.53 21.33
C ALA A 247 19.72 -4.74 22.00
N PRO A 248 19.42 -5.94 22.54
CA PRO A 248 18.11 -6.26 23.11
C PRO A 248 17.61 -5.25 24.16
N GLU A 249 18.51 -4.78 25.03
CA GLU A 249 18.17 -3.84 26.11
C GLU A 249 17.85 -2.45 25.54
N ALA A 250 18.62 -1.99 24.55
CA ALA A 250 18.37 -0.71 23.86
C ALA A 250 17.06 -0.76 23.07
N ARG A 251 16.79 -1.90 22.43
CA ARG A 251 15.54 -2.16 21.70
C ARG A 251 14.32 -2.10 22.64
N GLU A 252 14.39 -2.77 23.78
CA GLU A 252 13.30 -2.76 24.76
C GLU A 252 13.08 -1.37 25.36
N ALA A 253 14.16 -0.63 25.65
CA ALA A 253 14.08 0.74 26.14
C ALA A 253 13.40 1.68 25.11
N MET A 254 13.78 1.59 23.84
CA MET A 254 13.16 2.38 22.77
C MET A 254 11.68 2.03 22.57
N LEU A 255 11.34 0.73 22.59
CA LEU A 255 9.95 0.27 22.51
C LEU A 255 9.10 0.87 23.64
N ARG A 256 9.60 0.80 24.87
CA ARG A 256 8.90 1.35 26.04
C ARG A 256 8.68 2.85 25.89
N GLN A 257 9.72 3.60 25.51
CA GLN A 257 9.63 5.03 25.28
C GLN A 257 8.60 5.37 24.19
N GLN A 258 8.63 4.69 23.04
CA GLN A 258 7.69 4.96 21.95
C GLN A 258 6.25 4.67 22.35
N VAL A 259 6.00 3.57 23.08
CA VAL A 259 4.66 3.26 23.60
C VAL A 259 4.19 4.36 24.55
N GLU A 260 5.04 4.85 25.45
CA GLU A 260 4.72 5.96 26.34
C GLU A 260 4.40 7.25 25.57
N GLU A 261 5.17 7.58 24.52
CA GLU A 261 4.92 8.76 23.68
C GLU A 261 3.60 8.67 22.90
N ILE A 262 3.27 7.49 22.35
CA ILE A 262 2.00 7.23 21.67
C ILE A 262 0.83 7.37 22.65
N LEU A 263 0.92 6.74 23.82
CA LEU A 263 -0.12 6.82 24.85
C LEU A 263 -0.28 8.25 25.41
N ALA A 264 0.80 9.02 25.44
CA ALA A 264 0.79 10.43 25.84
C ALA A 264 0.27 11.38 24.73
N GLY A 265 -0.10 10.87 23.55
CA GLY A 265 -0.63 11.67 22.44
C GLY A 265 0.40 12.64 21.85
N ARG A 266 1.69 12.35 21.98
CA ARG A 266 2.77 13.22 21.48
C ARG A 266 2.93 13.17 19.96
N TYR A 267 2.37 12.16 19.33
CA TYR A 267 2.22 12.09 17.88
C TYR A 267 0.85 12.69 17.52
N PRO A 268 0.80 13.67 16.60
CA PRO A 268 -0.48 14.22 16.15
C PRO A 268 -1.34 13.09 15.57
N GLU A 269 -2.66 13.18 15.74
CA GLU A 269 -3.55 12.24 15.06
C GLU A 269 -3.22 12.21 13.56
N PRO A 270 -3.24 11.02 12.94
CA PRO A 270 -3.08 10.93 11.50
C PRO A 270 -4.08 11.91 10.88
N SER A 271 -3.60 12.79 9.98
CA SER A 271 -4.53 13.61 9.22
C SER A 271 -5.56 12.65 8.61
N PRO A 272 -6.86 12.90 8.79
CA PRO A 272 -7.87 12.08 8.14
C PRO A 272 -7.50 12.05 6.68
N VAL A 273 -7.41 10.84 6.10
CA VAL A 273 -7.23 10.67 4.66
C VAL A 273 -8.29 11.57 4.02
N PRO A 274 -7.91 12.63 3.29
CA PRO A 274 -8.90 13.53 2.71
C PRO A 274 -9.80 12.66 1.84
N ARG A 275 -11.12 12.74 2.06
CA ARG A 275 -12.11 12.01 1.25
C ARG A 275 -11.68 12.11 -0.21
N ALA A 276 -11.53 10.98 -0.88
CA ALA A 276 -11.31 10.96 -2.32
C ALA A 276 -12.31 11.94 -2.94
N ARG A 277 -11.81 12.95 -3.68
CA ARG A 277 -12.70 13.84 -4.41
C ARG A 277 -13.56 12.96 -5.30
N ARG A 278 -14.86 13.26 -5.36
CA ARG A 278 -15.76 12.69 -6.37
C ARG A 278 -15.05 12.67 -7.72
N PRO A 279 -14.97 11.52 -8.40
CA PRO A 279 -14.37 11.45 -9.73
C PRO A 279 -14.97 12.52 -10.64
N SER A 280 -14.17 13.08 -11.55
CA SER A 280 -14.60 14.18 -12.42
C SER A 280 -15.83 13.87 -13.29
N TRP A 281 -16.19 12.60 -13.47
CA TRP A 281 -17.39 12.17 -14.20
C TRP A 281 -18.70 12.29 -13.39
N GLU A 282 -18.65 12.50 -12.07
CA GLU A 282 -19.84 12.83 -11.27
C GLU A 282 -20.19 14.33 -11.31
N SER A 283 -19.36 15.18 -11.93
CA SER A 283 -19.63 16.62 -12.10
C SER A 283 -20.28 16.99 -13.43
N GLU A 284 -20.46 16.03 -14.34
CA GLU A 284 -21.32 16.21 -15.50
C GLU A 284 -22.74 15.82 -15.10
N SER A 285 -23.50 16.78 -14.59
CA SER A 285 -24.96 16.69 -14.62
C SER A 285 -25.35 16.48 -16.08
N ILE A 286 -25.85 15.28 -16.39
CA ILE A 286 -26.65 15.03 -17.58
C ILE A 286 -27.83 15.99 -17.45
N GLU A 287 -27.75 17.13 -18.15
CA GLU A 287 -28.93 17.90 -18.45
C GLU A 287 -29.77 16.99 -19.34
N ASP A 288 -30.86 16.47 -18.79
CA ASP A 288 -31.90 15.78 -19.54
C ASP A 288 -32.40 16.72 -20.64
N GLU A 289 -31.84 16.59 -21.84
CA GLU A 289 -32.38 17.19 -23.05
C GLU A 289 -33.70 16.48 -23.36
N VAL A 290 -34.78 16.98 -22.75
CA VAL A 290 -36.14 16.60 -23.10
C VAL A 290 -36.40 17.04 -24.55
N PRO A 291 -36.64 16.12 -25.50
CA PRO A 291 -36.92 16.52 -26.88
C PRO A 291 -38.26 17.29 -26.95
N ALA A 292 -38.22 18.44 -27.63
CA ALA A 292 -39.39 19.31 -27.80
C ALA A 292 -40.56 18.59 -28.48
N PRO A 293 -41.82 18.88 -28.08
CA PRO A 293 -42.99 18.24 -28.67
C PRO A 293 -43.17 18.67 -30.13
N VAL A 294 -43.41 17.68 -30.99
CA VAL A 294 -43.70 17.84 -32.42
C VAL A 294 -45.04 18.59 -32.58
N PRO A 295 -45.10 19.69 -33.35
CA PRO A 295 -46.36 20.39 -33.60
C PRO A 295 -47.29 19.56 -34.50
N SER A 296 -48.60 19.64 -34.19
CA SER A 296 -49.70 18.88 -34.80
C SER A 296 -49.94 19.17 -36.28
#